data_AF-A0A413YMW2-F1
#
_entry.id   AF-A0A413YMW2-F1
#
_cell.length_a   1.000
_cell.length_b   1.000
_cell.length_c   1.000
_cell.angle_alpha   90.00
_cell.angle_beta   90.00
_cell.angle_gamma   90.00
#
_symmetry.space_group_name_H-M   'P 1'
#
loop_
_entity.id
_entity.type
_entity.pdbx_description
1 polymer ?
#
loop_
_entity_poly.entity_id
_entity_poly.type
_entity_poly.pdbx_seq_one_letter_code
_entity_poly.pdbx_strand_id
1 'polypeptide(L)'
;SQISALIDERRADYMQAVEKSMEASEQYGNGEIGIDELSQINSTVSIYASRYAAVREFEQKREYLDTLKEEAGIDGYMMSDRGYEEIFGKYGKAREIVLLMALLASVVLIVSENIGIETSTGTKYIVNAASGKNTVKIKRIAASLALCIVLYFIVYGIDMIYLQNYYGMPYTEAPLMSLTFMRDCGLNISIGTFIVIRLIVRLVMMFAVFAVTYVFSSRFSEVRGRAVSVLIIVAVIVLVAVTGNVSIW
;
A
#
# COMPACT_ATOMS: atom_id res chain seq x y z
N SER A 1 -25.71 -6.43 -10.48
CA SER A 1 -24.44 -6.99 -10.98
C SER A 1 -24.61 -8.48 -11.23
N GLN A 2 -23.85 -9.12 -12.12
CA GLN A 2 -23.89 -10.58 -12.28
C GLN A 2 -23.53 -11.31 -10.96
N ILE A 3 -22.61 -10.74 -10.17
CA ILE A 3 -22.20 -11.28 -8.87
C ILE A 3 -23.33 -11.18 -7.84
N SER A 4 -24.09 -10.08 -7.83
CA SER A 4 -25.21 -9.93 -6.88
C SER A 4 -26.32 -10.95 -7.16
N ALA A 5 -26.67 -11.16 -8.44
CA ALA A 5 -27.64 -12.18 -8.82
C ALA A 5 -27.19 -13.60 -8.43
N LEU A 6 -25.89 -13.89 -8.59
CA LEU A 6 -25.32 -15.17 -8.17
C LEU A 6 -25.38 -15.37 -6.65
N ILE A 7 -25.13 -14.32 -5.84
CA ILE A 7 -25.26 -14.41 -4.38
C ILE A 7 -26.69 -14.76 -4.01
N ASP A 8 -27.67 -14.06 -4.59
CA ASP A 8 -29.09 -14.24 -4.27
C ASP A 8 -29.58 -15.63 -4.69
N GLU A 9 -29.18 -16.12 -5.88
CA GLU A 9 -29.45 -17.49 -6.33
C GLU A 9 -28.89 -18.53 -5.37
N ARG A 10 -27.60 -18.43 -5.02
CA ARG A 10 -26.93 -19.43 -4.16
C ARG A 10 -27.46 -19.42 -2.74
N ARG A 11 -27.86 -18.25 -2.24
CA ARG A 11 -28.53 -18.13 -0.95
C ARG A 11 -29.92 -18.76 -0.97
N ALA A 12 -30.71 -18.52 -2.01
CA ALA A 12 -32.04 -19.10 -2.17
C ALA A 12 -31.98 -20.64 -2.27
N ASP A 13 -31.08 -21.17 -3.10
CA ASP A 13 -30.86 -22.62 -3.24
C ASP A 13 -30.51 -23.28 -1.89
N TYR A 14 -29.63 -22.63 -1.11
CA TYR A 14 -29.25 -23.12 0.21
C TYR A 14 -30.41 -23.09 1.21
N MET A 15 -31.14 -21.97 1.29
CA MET A 15 -32.29 -21.84 2.19
C MET A 15 -33.39 -22.86 1.85
N GLN A 16 -33.67 -23.08 0.56
CA GLN A 16 -34.63 -24.08 0.11
C GLN A 16 -34.19 -25.51 0.45
N ALA A 17 -32.90 -25.83 0.31
CA ALA A 17 -32.38 -27.14 0.69
C ALA A 17 -32.50 -27.38 2.21
N VAL A 18 -32.23 -26.36 3.02
CA VAL A 18 -32.37 -26.40 4.48
C VAL A 18 -33.83 -26.59 4.88
N GLU A 19 -34.77 -25.87 4.25
CA GLU A 19 -36.21 -26.03 4.48
C GLU A 19 -36.68 -27.45 4.19
N LYS A 20 -36.33 -28.01 3.03
CA LYS A 20 -36.64 -29.41 2.67
C LYS A 20 -36.03 -30.43 3.65
N SER A 21 -34.85 -30.15 4.17
CA SER A 21 -34.20 -30.99 5.20
C SER A 21 -34.93 -30.93 6.54
N MET A 22 -35.43 -29.75 6.94
CA MET A 22 -36.26 -29.61 8.14
C MET A 22 -37.58 -30.38 8.00
N GLU A 23 -38.27 -30.23 6.86
CA GLU A 23 -39.50 -30.99 6.56
C GLU A 23 -39.25 -32.50 6.55
N ALA A 24 -38.18 -32.97 5.90
CA ALA A 24 -37.79 -34.37 5.89
C ALA A 24 -37.45 -34.90 7.29
N SER A 25 -36.81 -34.08 8.14
CA SER A 25 -36.52 -34.46 9.52
C SER A 25 -37.80 -34.66 10.33
N GLU A 26 -38.85 -33.88 10.07
CA GLU A 26 -40.17 -34.03 10.71
C GLU A 26 -40.88 -35.30 10.21
N GLN A 27 -40.87 -35.53 8.89
CA GLN A 27 -41.43 -36.74 8.28
C GLN A 27 -40.73 -38.02 8.77
N TYR A 28 -39.40 -37.98 8.96
CA TYR A 28 -38.64 -39.09 9.55
C TYR A 28 -39.06 -39.34 11.01
N GLY A 29 -39.25 -38.27 11.80
CA GLY A 29 -39.76 -38.35 13.17
C GLY A 29 -41.15 -38.98 13.27
N ASN A 30 -41.98 -38.77 12.24
CA ASN A 30 -43.31 -39.36 12.10
C ASN A 30 -43.30 -40.77 11.48
N GLY A 31 -42.14 -41.28 11.07
CA GLY A 31 -41.98 -42.60 10.45
C GLY A 31 -42.41 -42.68 8.97
N GLU A 32 -42.63 -41.54 8.32
CA GLU A 32 -43.11 -41.45 6.93
C GLU A 32 -42.02 -41.70 5.89
N ILE A 33 -40.75 -41.40 6.24
CA ILE A 33 -39.59 -41.62 5.37
C ILE A 33 -38.51 -42.44 6.08
N GLY A 34 -37.70 -43.14 5.29
CA GLY A 34 -36.55 -43.92 5.79
C GLY A 34 -35.31 -43.08 6.05
N ILE A 35 -34.36 -43.62 6.83
CA ILE A 35 -33.09 -42.92 7.13
C ILE A 35 -32.24 -42.66 5.87
N ASP A 36 -32.34 -43.52 4.85
CA ASP A 36 -31.62 -43.36 3.59
C ASP A 36 -32.11 -42.14 2.81
N GLU A 37 -33.42 -41.89 2.83
CA GLU A 37 -34.05 -40.76 2.15
C GLU A 37 -33.72 -39.43 2.86
N LEU A 38 -33.76 -39.43 4.19
CA LEU A 38 -33.30 -38.29 5.01
C LEU A 38 -31.80 -38.00 4.78
N SER A 39 -30.97 -39.04 4.71
CA SER A 39 -29.53 -38.92 4.45
C SER A 39 -29.24 -38.28 3.09
N GLN A 40 -29.98 -38.68 2.06
CA GLN A 40 -29.85 -38.10 0.72
C GLN A 40 -30.23 -36.61 0.69
N ILE A 41 -31.29 -36.22 1.40
CA ILE A 41 -31.71 -34.82 1.51
C ILE A 41 -30.66 -33.99 2.27
N ASN A 42 -30.12 -34.51 3.38
CA ASN A 42 -29.05 -33.84 4.13
C ASN A 42 -27.74 -33.73 3.35
N SER A 43 -27.43 -34.71 2.49
CA SER A 43 -26.30 -34.60 1.56
C SER A 43 -26.48 -33.44 0.59
N THR A 44 -27.72 -33.17 0.17
CA THR A 44 -28.07 -32.05 -0.72
C THR A 44 -27.85 -30.71 -0.01
N VAL A 45 -28.23 -30.58 1.26
CA VAL A 45 -27.91 -29.39 2.08
C VAL A 45 -26.41 -29.14 2.13
N SER A 46 -25.62 -30.20 2.32
CA SER A 46 -24.16 -30.08 2.40
C SER A 46 -23.55 -29.58 1.08
N ILE A 47 -24.09 -30.01 -0.06
CA ILE A 47 -23.68 -29.53 -1.40
C ILE A 47 -24.00 -28.04 -1.56
N TYR A 48 -25.22 -27.62 -1.24
CA TYR A 48 -25.61 -26.21 -1.36
C TYR A 48 -24.92 -25.31 -0.33
N ALA A 49 -24.66 -25.81 0.87
CA ALA A 49 -23.86 -25.11 1.88
C ALA A 49 -22.45 -24.81 1.37
N SER A 50 -21.80 -25.79 0.74
CA SER A 50 -20.48 -25.61 0.12
C SER A 50 -20.51 -24.58 -1.02
N ARG A 51 -21.55 -24.63 -1.87
CA ARG A 51 -21.74 -23.64 -2.95
C ARG A 51 -22.00 -22.24 -2.42
N TYR A 52 -22.78 -22.10 -1.35
CA TYR A 52 -23.06 -20.81 -0.72
C TYR A 52 -21.82 -20.27 0.03
N ALA A 53 -21.05 -21.14 0.68
CA ALA A 53 -19.78 -20.75 1.31
C ALA A 53 -18.80 -20.11 0.32
N ALA A 54 -18.80 -20.55 -0.95
CA ALA A 54 -17.98 -19.96 -2.01
C ALA A 54 -18.38 -18.51 -2.37
N VAL A 55 -19.62 -18.10 -2.11
CA VAL A 55 -20.09 -16.72 -2.38
C VAL A 55 -20.18 -15.83 -1.14
N ARG A 56 -19.95 -16.41 0.05
CA ARG A 56 -20.08 -15.71 1.34
C ARG A 56 -19.18 -14.48 1.45
N GLU A 57 -17.95 -14.54 0.93
CA GLU A 57 -17.02 -13.39 0.90
C GLU A 57 -17.61 -12.22 0.09
N PHE A 58 -18.31 -12.51 -1.01
CA PHE A 58 -18.97 -11.49 -1.81
C PHE A 58 -20.22 -10.92 -1.12
N GLU A 59 -20.96 -11.72 -0.36
CA GLU A 59 -22.09 -11.23 0.43
C GLU A 59 -21.63 -10.30 1.54
N GLN A 60 -20.58 -10.67 2.28
CA GLN A 60 -19.96 -9.80 3.31
C GLN A 60 -19.47 -8.48 2.69
N LYS A 61 -18.87 -8.55 1.50
CA LYS A 61 -18.46 -7.35 0.77
C LYS A 61 -19.65 -6.49 0.35
N ARG A 62 -20.76 -7.09 -0.08
CA ARG A 62 -21.99 -6.37 -0.42
C ARG A 62 -22.55 -5.64 0.80
N GLU A 63 -22.69 -6.33 1.93
CA GLU A 63 -23.13 -5.73 3.19
C GLU A 63 -22.23 -4.56 3.62
N TYR A 64 -20.90 -4.73 3.49
CA TYR A 64 -19.96 -3.64 3.70
C TYR A 64 -20.24 -2.41 2.82
N LEU A 65 -20.49 -2.61 1.52
CA LEU A 65 -20.76 -1.52 0.59
C LEU A 65 -22.11 -0.84 0.87
N ASP A 66 -23.12 -1.60 1.28
CA ASP A 66 -24.42 -1.06 1.68
C ASP A 66 -24.27 -0.16 2.92
N THR A 67 -23.55 -0.63 3.95
CA THR A 67 -23.26 0.19 5.14
C THR A 67 -22.44 1.44 4.80
N LEU A 68 -21.47 1.33 3.89
CA LEU A 68 -20.65 2.47 3.44
C LEU A 68 -21.52 3.53 2.74
N LYS A 69 -22.50 3.10 1.96
CA LYS A 69 -23.44 4.00 1.28
C LYS A 69 -24.39 4.68 2.25
N GLU A 70 -24.88 3.97 3.26
CA GLU A 70 -25.76 4.52 4.30
C GLU A 70 -25.02 5.50 5.22
N GLU A 71 -23.82 5.17 5.68
CA GLU A 71 -23.08 5.96 6.67
C GLU A 71 -22.32 7.15 6.05
N ALA A 72 -21.65 6.93 4.92
CA ALA A 72 -20.75 7.91 4.30
C ALA A 72 -21.29 8.51 2.99
N GLY A 73 -22.39 7.98 2.45
CA GLY A 73 -22.94 8.41 1.16
C GLY A 73 -22.04 8.05 -0.04
N ILE A 74 -21.09 7.13 0.14
CA ILE A 74 -20.11 6.75 -0.88
C ILE A 74 -20.58 5.49 -1.59
N ASP A 75 -20.73 5.55 -2.91
CA ASP A 75 -21.03 4.38 -3.73
C ASP A 75 -19.72 3.62 -4.03
N GLY A 76 -19.46 2.59 -3.22
CA GLY A 76 -18.24 1.79 -3.32
C GLY A 76 -18.34 0.69 -4.38
N TYR A 77 -17.17 0.24 -4.86
CA TYR A 77 -17.09 -0.72 -5.94
C TYR A 77 -16.96 -2.16 -5.41
N MET A 78 -17.68 -3.09 -6.04
CA MET A 78 -17.55 -4.51 -5.78
C MET A 78 -16.23 -5.06 -6.34
N MET A 79 -15.20 -5.12 -5.50
CA MET A 79 -13.86 -5.58 -5.88
C MET A 79 -13.18 -6.40 -4.78
N SER A 80 -12.11 -7.11 -5.15
CA SER A 80 -11.26 -7.84 -4.21
C SER A 80 -10.22 -6.91 -3.58
N ASP A 81 -10.08 -7.01 -2.26
CA ASP A 81 -9.13 -6.20 -1.49
C ASP A 81 -7.69 -6.74 -1.55
N ARG A 82 -7.54 -8.03 -1.90
CA ARG A 82 -6.27 -8.78 -1.74
C ARG A 82 -5.10 -8.14 -2.49
N GLY A 83 -5.31 -7.72 -3.73
CA GLY A 83 -4.26 -7.07 -4.52
C GLY A 83 -3.79 -5.78 -3.87
N TYR A 84 -4.71 -4.94 -3.42
CA TYR A 84 -4.38 -3.67 -2.76
C TYR A 84 -3.83 -3.85 -1.35
N GLU A 85 -4.19 -4.92 -0.66
CA GLU A 85 -3.63 -5.28 0.65
C GLU A 85 -2.13 -5.62 0.57
N GLU A 86 -1.68 -6.19 -0.56
CA GLU A 86 -0.27 -6.46 -0.88
C GLU A 86 0.47 -5.21 -1.39
N ILE A 87 -0.24 -4.29 -2.04
CA ILE A 87 0.34 -3.04 -2.54
C ILE A 87 0.60 -2.07 -1.40
N PHE A 88 -0.39 -1.80 -0.55
CA PHE A 88 -0.26 -0.78 0.49
C PHE A 88 -0.99 -1.10 1.80
N GLY A 89 -1.60 -2.27 1.92
CA GLY A 89 -2.11 -2.78 3.19
C GLY A 89 -1.00 -3.38 4.06
N LYS A 90 -1.39 -4.24 5.00
CA LYS A 90 -0.50 -4.83 6.01
C LYS A 90 0.70 -5.58 5.41
N TYR A 91 0.51 -6.27 4.28
CA TYR A 91 1.55 -7.12 3.68
C TYR A 91 2.58 -6.29 2.89
N GLY A 92 2.19 -5.11 2.40
CA GLY A 92 3.09 -4.20 1.68
C GLY A 92 4.00 -3.35 2.58
N LYS A 93 3.66 -3.16 3.87
CA LYS A 93 4.33 -2.19 4.77
C LYS A 93 5.85 -2.41 4.86
N ALA A 94 6.30 -3.66 4.99
CA ALA A 94 7.73 -3.98 5.09
C ALA A 94 8.50 -3.61 3.81
N ARG A 95 7.96 -3.96 2.63
CA ARG A 95 8.53 -3.61 1.33
C ARG A 95 8.69 -2.09 1.22
N GLU A 96 7.63 -1.36 1.54
CA GLU A 96 7.63 0.10 1.41
C GLU A 96 8.62 0.79 2.36
N ILE A 97 8.74 0.31 3.59
CA ILE A 97 9.71 0.82 4.57
C ILE A 97 11.14 0.56 4.08
N VAL A 98 11.43 -0.66 3.61
CA VAL A 98 12.77 -1.01 3.09
C VAL A 98 13.14 -0.17 1.88
N LEU A 99 12.23 -0.01 0.91
CA LEU A 99 12.47 0.83 -0.27
C LEU A 99 12.70 2.29 0.10
N LEU A 100 11.89 2.83 1.02
CA LEU A 100 12.06 4.20 1.50
C LEU A 100 13.41 4.38 2.21
N MET A 101 13.79 3.48 3.12
CA MET A 101 15.08 3.53 3.81
C MET A 101 16.25 3.45 2.83
N ALA A 102 16.20 2.54 1.86
CA ALA A 102 17.24 2.39 0.85
C ALA A 102 17.39 3.66 -0.01
N LEU A 103 16.27 4.27 -0.42
CA LEU A 103 16.28 5.52 -1.16
C LEU A 103 16.89 6.65 -0.32
N LEU A 104 16.42 6.85 0.92
CA LEU A 104 16.90 7.94 1.77
C LEU A 104 18.38 7.77 2.12
N ALA A 105 18.84 6.54 2.39
CA ALA A 105 20.26 6.25 2.58
C ALA A 105 21.08 6.58 1.33
N SER A 106 20.60 6.22 0.14
CA SER A 106 21.27 6.53 -1.12
C SER A 106 21.39 8.04 -1.35
N VAL A 107 20.31 8.80 -1.08
CA VAL A 107 20.31 10.27 -1.16
C VAL A 107 21.37 10.86 -0.22
N VAL A 108 21.46 10.37 1.01
CA VAL A 108 22.45 10.84 1.98
C VAL A 108 23.88 10.58 1.48
N LEU A 109 24.14 9.39 0.92
CA LEU A 109 25.45 9.04 0.35
C LEU A 109 25.80 9.94 -0.84
N ILE A 110 24.88 10.13 -1.79
CA ILE A 110 25.08 10.99 -2.98
C ILE A 110 25.47 12.41 -2.56
N VAL A 111 24.73 13.00 -1.62
CA VAL A 111 25.00 14.37 -1.16
C VAL A 111 26.32 14.46 -0.39
N SER A 112 26.58 13.48 0.48
CA SER A 112 27.79 13.44 1.30
C SER A 112 29.06 13.25 0.46
N GLU A 113 29.03 12.37 -0.55
CA GLU A 113 30.17 12.14 -1.44
C GLU A 113 30.43 13.35 -2.34
N ASN A 114 29.38 13.97 -2.89
CA ASN A 114 29.55 15.14 -3.75
C ASN A 114 30.22 16.31 -3.00
N ILE A 115 29.86 16.51 -1.72
CA ILE A 115 30.54 17.49 -0.85
C ILE A 115 31.94 16.99 -0.47
N GLY A 116 32.08 15.70 -0.13
CA GLY A 116 33.35 15.08 0.27
C GLY A 116 34.43 15.25 -0.79
N ILE A 117 34.13 14.95 -2.06
CA ILE A 117 35.04 15.10 -3.20
C ILE A 117 35.56 16.54 -3.30
N GLU A 118 34.71 17.54 -3.07
CA GLU A 118 35.09 18.95 -3.13
C GLU A 118 36.16 19.32 -2.09
N THR A 119 35.98 18.83 -0.86
CA THR A 119 36.93 19.05 0.24
C THR A 119 38.22 18.25 0.05
N SER A 120 38.13 16.96 -0.30
CA SER A 120 39.30 16.08 -0.34
C SER A 120 40.23 16.37 -1.52
N THR A 121 39.68 16.79 -2.66
CA THR A 121 40.49 17.13 -3.84
C THR A 121 41.09 18.55 -3.78
N GLY A 122 40.79 19.34 -2.75
CA GLY A 122 41.20 20.74 -2.65
C GLY A 122 40.46 21.66 -3.65
N THR A 123 39.57 21.11 -4.49
CA THR A 123 38.75 21.86 -5.46
C THR A 123 37.93 22.96 -4.77
N LYS A 124 37.58 22.78 -3.50
CA LYS A 124 36.96 23.80 -2.65
C LYS A 124 37.70 25.14 -2.64
N TYR A 125 39.03 25.12 -2.56
CA TYR A 125 39.84 26.33 -2.49
C TYR A 125 39.88 27.04 -3.85
N ILE A 126 39.98 26.26 -4.93
CA ILE A 126 39.97 26.75 -6.32
C ILE A 126 38.61 27.40 -6.64
N VAL A 127 37.51 26.72 -6.32
CA VAL A 127 36.15 27.22 -6.57
C VAL A 127 35.85 28.48 -5.73
N ASN A 128 36.34 28.56 -4.49
CA ASN A 128 36.13 29.76 -3.67
C ASN A 128 36.97 30.97 -4.12
N ALA A 129 38.10 30.75 -4.77
CA ALA A 129 38.96 31.80 -5.33
C ALA A 129 38.48 32.32 -6.71
N ALA A 130 37.66 31.54 -7.43
CA ALA A 130 37.17 31.90 -8.76
C ALA A 130 35.99 32.90 -8.72
N SER A 131 35.96 33.86 -9.66
CA SER A 131 34.76 34.67 -9.91
C SER A 131 33.65 33.78 -10.47
N GLY A 132 32.50 33.72 -9.79
CA GLY A 132 31.39 32.82 -10.18
C GLY A 132 31.25 31.56 -9.31
N LYS A 133 31.90 31.51 -8.14
CA LYS A 133 31.79 30.44 -7.14
C LYS A 133 30.36 29.97 -6.84
N ASN A 134 29.39 30.88 -6.83
CA ASN A 134 27.98 30.54 -6.58
C ASN A 134 27.37 29.75 -7.74
N THR A 135 27.72 30.07 -8.99
CA THR A 135 27.24 29.37 -10.18
C THR A 135 27.72 27.92 -10.20
N VAL A 136 28.98 27.68 -9.83
CA VAL A 136 29.55 26.32 -9.76
C VAL A 136 28.87 25.51 -8.65
N LYS A 137 28.66 26.10 -7.47
CA LYS A 137 27.94 25.46 -6.35
C LYS A 137 26.50 25.12 -6.73
N ILE A 138 25.76 26.03 -7.36
CA ILE A 138 24.38 25.79 -7.81
C ILE A 138 24.32 24.65 -8.83
N LYS A 139 25.19 24.66 -9.86
CA LYS A 139 25.23 23.59 -10.87
C LYS A 139 25.50 22.22 -10.25
N ARG A 140 26.35 22.15 -9.23
CA ARG A 140 26.67 20.91 -8.52
C ARG A 140 25.50 20.41 -7.66
N ILE A 141 24.83 21.30 -6.93
CA ILE A 141 23.61 20.95 -6.17
C ILE A 141 22.53 20.45 -7.13
N ALA A 142 22.33 21.16 -8.24
CA ALA A 142 21.37 20.77 -9.27
C ALA A 142 21.70 19.39 -9.86
N ALA A 143 22.98 19.06 -10.07
CA ALA A 143 23.39 17.74 -10.54
C ALA A 143 23.08 16.63 -9.53
N SER A 144 23.38 16.81 -8.24
CA SER A 144 23.00 15.83 -7.21
C SER A 144 21.49 15.68 -7.08
N LEU A 145 20.76 16.78 -7.15
CA LEU A 145 19.29 16.77 -7.07
C LEU A 145 18.70 16.02 -8.27
N ALA A 146 19.18 16.30 -9.48
CA ALA A 146 18.76 15.58 -10.68
C ALA A 146 19.03 14.08 -10.57
N LEU A 147 20.21 13.68 -10.06
CA LEU A 147 20.54 12.28 -9.83
C LEU A 147 19.61 11.62 -8.80
N CYS A 148 19.25 12.31 -7.72
CA CYS A 148 18.29 11.82 -6.72
C CYS A 148 16.88 11.65 -7.32
N ILE A 149 16.44 12.59 -8.17
CA ILE A 149 15.15 12.50 -8.87
C ILE A 149 15.12 11.30 -9.81
N VAL A 150 16.17 11.08 -10.60
CA VAL A 150 16.29 9.92 -11.48
C VAL A 150 16.24 8.62 -10.67
N LEU A 151 17.01 8.55 -9.57
CA LEU A 151 16.99 7.39 -8.67
C LEU A 151 15.59 7.14 -8.09
N TYR A 152 14.89 8.18 -7.66
CA TYR A 152 13.51 8.09 -7.16
C TYR A 152 12.57 7.45 -8.19
N PHE A 153 12.61 7.92 -9.44
CA PHE A 153 11.78 7.36 -10.51
C PHE A 153 12.15 5.93 -10.88
N ILE A 154 13.44 5.58 -10.82
CA ILE A 154 13.87 4.20 -11.04
C ILE A 154 13.32 3.30 -9.94
N VAL A 155 13.54 3.65 -8.67
CA VAL A 155 13.13 2.81 -7.52
C VAL A 155 11.62 2.62 -7.49
N TYR A 156 10.85 3.71 -7.48
CA TYR A 156 9.39 3.62 -7.37
C TYR A 156 8.69 3.30 -8.70
N GLY A 157 9.30 3.64 -9.83
CA GLY A 157 8.79 3.23 -11.14
C GLY A 157 8.90 1.72 -11.32
N ILE A 158 10.04 1.12 -10.97
CA ILE A 158 10.21 -0.34 -10.98
C ILE A 158 9.25 -1.00 -10.00
N ASP A 159 9.17 -0.53 -8.75
CA ASP A 159 8.22 -1.08 -7.75
C ASP A 159 6.78 -1.07 -8.27
N MET A 160 6.33 0.04 -8.87
CA MET A 160 4.98 0.15 -9.43
C MET A 160 4.74 -0.79 -10.62
N ILE A 161 5.73 -0.95 -11.51
CA ILE A 161 5.63 -1.91 -12.63
C ILE A 161 5.52 -3.35 -12.10
N TYR A 162 6.32 -3.71 -11.09
CA TYR A 162 6.22 -5.02 -10.45
C TYR A 162 4.86 -5.24 -9.80
N LEU A 163 4.38 -4.25 -9.05
CA LEU A 163 3.07 -4.33 -8.38
C LEU A 163 1.93 -4.48 -9.37
N GLN A 164 1.98 -3.72 -10.48
CA GLN A 164 1.00 -3.84 -11.55
C GLN A 164 1.01 -5.23 -12.20
N ASN A 165 2.20 -5.78 -12.47
CA ASN A 165 2.34 -7.06 -13.15
C ASN A 165 1.95 -8.26 -12.28
N TYR A 166 2.26 -8.23 -10.97
CA TYR A 166 2.01 -9.34 -10.07
C TYR A 166 0.59 -9.34 -9.47
N TYR A 167 0.12 -8.18 -9.02
CA TYR A 167 -1.15 -8.07 -8.28
C TYR A 167 -2.27 -7.43 -9.09
N GLY A 168 -1.93 -6.75 -10.19
CA GLY A 168 -2.86 -5.89 -10.91
C GLY A 168 -3.20 -4.62 -10.13
N MET A 169 -3.74 -3.63 -10.84
CA MET A 169 -4.34 -2.43 -10.24
C MET A 169 -5.68 -2.10 -10.92
N PRO A 170 -6.68 -3.00 -10.83
CA PRO A 170 -7.99 -2.73 -11.40
C PRO A 170 -8.78 -1.72 -10.55
N TYR A 171 -9.67 -0.96 -11.18
CA TYR A 171 -10.58 -0.02 -10.49
C TYR A 171 -9.87 1.12 -9.72
N THR A 172 -8.79 1.67 -10.27
CA THR A 172 -8.09 2.83 -9.69
C THR A 172 -8.98 4.07 -9.52
N GLU A 173 -10.05 4.18 -10.31
CA GLU A 173 -11.05 5.26 -10.23
C GLU A 173 -11.99 5.11 -9.03
N ALA A 174 -12.09 3.90 -8.44
CA ALA A 174 -13.03 3.64 -7.36
C ALA A 174 -12.66 4.43 -6.10
N PRO A 175 -13.65 4.82 -5.27
CA PRO A 175 -13.39 5.41 -3.97
C PRO A 175 -12.50 4.51 -3.11
N LEU A 176 -11.51 5.08 -2.41
CA LEU A 176 -10.55 4.34 -1.58
C LEU A 176 -11.24 3.50 -0.51
N MET A 177 -12.33 4.02 0.07
CA MET A 177 -13.17 3.32 1.03
C MET A 177 -13.91 2.12 0.44
N SER A 178 -13.86 1.89 -0.88
CA SER A 178 -14.31 0.61 -1.45
C SER A 178 -13.47 -0.56 -0.92
N LEU A 179 -12.25 -0.32 -0.45
CA LEU A 179 -11.39 -1.32 0.21
C LEU A 179 -11.77 -1.42 1.69
N THR A 180 -12.06 -2.62 2.20
CA THR A 180 -12.55 -2.79 3.58
C THR A 180 -11.54 -2.31 4.62
N PHE A 181 -10.25 -2.53 4.38
CA PHE A 181 -9.17 -2.10 5.26
C PHE A 181 -8.92 -0.58 5.24
N MET A 182 -9.60 0.18 4.37
CA MET A 182 -9.53 1.64 4.27
C MET A 182 -10.83 2.33 4.69
N ARG A 183 -11.78 1.62 5.31
CA ARG A 183 -13.09 2.16 5.74
C ARG A 183 -12.94 3.46 6.53
N ASP A 184 -12.05 3.47 7.51
CA ASP A 184 -11.89 4.57 8.47
C ASP A 184 -10.92 5.66 8.01
N CYS A 185 -10.53 5.67 6.73
CA CYS A 185 -9.59 6.68 6.22
C CYS A 185 -10.16 8.11 6.26
N GLY A 186 -11.49 8.27 6.27
CA GLY A 186 -12.18 9.56 6.28
C GLY A 186 -12.01 10.40 5.01
N LEU A 187 -11.25 9.94 4.01
CA LEU A 187 -10.99 10.65 2.77
C LEU A 187 -11.82 10.09 1.62
N ASN A 188 -12.64 10.94 0.99
CA ASN A 188 -13.37 10.60 -0.23
C ASN A 188 -12.48 10.86 -1.47
N ILE A 189 -11.44 10.05 -1.62
CA ILE A 189 -10.48 10.09 -2.73
C ILE A 189 -10.49 8.74 -3.46
N SER A 190 -10.09 8.71 -4.72
CA SER A 190 -9.95 7.44 -5.44
C SER A 190 -8.68 6.69 -5.02
N ILE A 191 -8.66 5.39 -5.28
CA ILE A 191 -7.48 4.53 -5.03
C ILE A 191 -6.26 5.06 -5.82
N GLY A 192 -6.45 5.46 -7.08
CA GLY A 192 -5.41 6.03 -7.92
C GLY A 192 -4.85 7.33 -7.36
N THR A 193 -5.72 8.24 -6.92
CA THR A 193 -5.30 9.49 -6.26
C THR A 193 -4.50 9.22 -5.00
N PHE A 194 -4.92 8.24 -4.19
CA PHE A 194 -4.18 7.84 -2.99
C PHE A 194 -2.77 7.34 -3.32
N ILE A 195 -2.60 6.50 -4.34
CA ILE A 195 -1.27 6.03 -4.79
C ILE A 195 -0.39 7.22 -5.20
N VAL A 196 -0.93 8.18 -5.94
CA VAL A 196 -0.20 9.39 -6.36
C VAL A 196 0.20 10.25 -5.16
N ILE A 197 -0.72 10.49 -4.21
CA ILE A 197 -0.41 11.23 -2.97
C ILE A 197 0.74 10.57 -2.23
N ARG A 198 0.76 9.23 -2.12
CA ARG A 198 1.84 8.51 -1.43
C ARG A 198 3.19 8.67 -2.13
N LEU A 199 3.21 8.67 -3.46
CA LEU A 199 4.42 8.97 -4.23
C LEU A 199 4.87 10.41 -3.97
N ILE A 200 3.97 11.39 -3.98
CA ILE A 200 4.30 12.79 -3.70
C ILE A 200 4.88 12.95 -2.29
N VAL A 201 4.27 12.33 -1.27
CA VAL A 201 4.76 12.37 0.11
C VAL A 201 6.19 11.83 0.21
N ARG A 202 6.49 10.72 -0.49
CA ARG A 202 7.85 10.15 -0.53
C ARG A 202 8.85 11.05 -1.26
N LEU A 203 8.42 11.71 -2.33
CA LEU A 203 9.23 12.69 -3.03
C LEU A 203 9.56 13.90 -2.14
N VAL A 204 8.59 14.40 -1.37
CA VAL A 204 8.78 15.49 -0.40
C VAL A 204 9.74 15.07 0.71
N MET A 205 9.60 13.86 1.26
CA MET A 205 10.55 13.32 2.25
C MET A 205 11.96 13.25 1.70
N MET A 206 12.13 12.82 0.44
CA MET A 206 13.44 12.79 -0.23
C MET A 206 14.04 14.20 -0.33
N PHE A 207 13.28 15.22 -0.74
CA PHE A 207 13.77 16.60 -0.79
C PHE A 207 14.14 17.14 0.59
N ALA A 208 13.36 16.81 1.63
CA ALA A 208 13.67 17.20 3.00
C ALA A 208 15.00 16.59 3.47
N VAL A 209 15.20 15.29 3.26
CA VAL A 209 16.46 14.61 3.61
C VAL A 209 17.64 15.14 2.80
N PHE A 210 17.45 15.43 1.51
CA PHE A 210 18.47 16.07 0.67
C PHE A 210 18.90 17.42 1.26
N ALA A 211 17.94 18.29 1.59
CA ALA A 211 18.21 19.61 2.15
C ALA A 211 18.92 19.54 3.50
N VAL A 212 18.43 18.68 4.41
CA VAL A 212 19.04 18.45 5.73
C VAL A 212 20.46 17.94 5.56
N THR A 213 20.68 16.90 4.76
CA THR A 213 22.01 16.33 4.53
C THR A 213 22.96 17.38 3.96
N TYR A 214 22.50 18.20 3.01
CA TYR A 214 23.31 19.25 2.42
C TYR A 214 23.75 20.30 3.46
N VAL A 215 22.82 20.76 4.31
CA VAL A 215 23.11 21.74 5.37
C VAL A 215 24.10 21.17 6.38
N PHE A 216 23.91 19.93 6.84
CA PHE A 216 24.82 19.32 7.81
C PHE A 216 26.20 19.02 7.22
N SER A 217 26.27 18.41 6.04
CA SER A 217 27.54 18.08 5.38
C SER A 217 28.33 19.31 4.95
N SER A 218 27.66 20.44 4.67
CA SER A 218 28.35 21.70 4.38
C SER A 218 28.89 22.43 5.63
N ARG A 219 28.34 22.14 6.82
CA ARG A 219 28.69 22.82 8.07
C ARG A 219 29.76 22.10 8.91
N PHE A 220 29.90 20.78 8.77
CA PHE A 220 30.87 19.97 9.53
C PHE A 220 32.08 19.56 8.66
N SER A 221 33.29 19.57 9.24
CA SER A 221 34.53 19.16 8.56
C SER A 221 34.53 17.67 8.16
N GLU A 222 35.34 17.29 7.16
CA GLU A 222 35.29 16.02 6.40
C GLU A 222 34.95 14.75 7.19
N VAL A 223 35.61 14.50 8.32
CA VAL A 223 35.42 13.27 9.12
C VAL A 223 34.13 13.35 9.95
N ARG A 224 33.80 14.54 10.45
CA ARG A 224 32.56 14.80 11.21
C ARG A 224 31.34 14.84 10.30
N GLY A 225 31.46 15.34 9.07
CA GLY A 225 30.37 15.36 8.09
C GLY A 225 29.87 13.97 7.72
N ARG A 226 30.79 13.00 7.51
CA ARG A 226 30.43 11.59 7.26
C ARG A 226 29.83 10.90 8.49
N ALA A 227 30.35 11.17 9.68
CA ALA A 227 29.77 10.61 10.92
C ALA A 227 28.36 11.17 11.20
N VAL A 228 28.15 12.47 10.94
CA VAL A 228 26.86 13.12 11.11
C VAL A 228 25.85 12.64 10.07
N SER A 229 26.26 12.41 8.82
CA SER A 229 25.36 11.86 7.80
C SER A 229 24.91 10.42 8.13
N VAL A 230 25.80 9.59 8.68
CA VAL A 230 25.45 8.26 9.21
C VAL A 230 24.49 8.35 10.40
N LEU A 231 24.69 9.28 11.33
CA LEU A 231 23.76 9.51 12.44
C LEU A 231 22.39 9.99 11.95
N ILE A 232 22.33 10.80 10.89
CA ILE A 232 21.08 11.22 10.25
C ILE A 232 20.40 10.03 9.58
N ILE A 233 21.13 9.16 8.89
CA ILE A 233 20.57 7.91 8.33
C ILE A 233 19.96 7.07 9.46
N VAL A 234 20.68 6.87 10.55
CA VAL A 234 20.18 6.09 11.70
C VAL A 234 18.95 6.78 12.33
N ALA A 235 18.98 8.10 12.52
CA ALA A 235 17.85 8.84 13.08
C ALA A 235 16.61 8.80 12.16
N VAL A 236 16.79 8.91 10.85
CA VAL A 236 15.71 8.81 9.85
C VAL A 236 15.16 7.38 9.80
N ILE A 237 16.02 6.35 9.85
CA ILE A 237 15.60 4.94 9.92
C ILE A 237 14.81 4.69 11.21
N VAL A 238 15.29 5.17 12.36
CA VAL A 238 14.60 5.03 13.64
C VAL A 238 13.26 5.77 13.61
N LEU A 239 13.22 6.98 13.07
CA LEU A 239 11.98 7.75 12.95
C LEU A 239 10.97 7.03 12.05
N VAL A 240 11.39 6.56 10.86
CA VAL A 240 10.52 5.82 9.94
C VAL A 240 10.06 4.49 10.53
N ALA A 241 10.92 3.77 11.27
CA ALA A 241 10.55 2.53 11.95
C ALA A 241 9.57 2.77 13.10
N VAL A 242 9.77 3.85 13.88
CA VAL A 242 8.88 4.24 14.98
C VAL A 242 7.54 4.73 14.45
N THR A 243 7.52 5.58 13.40
CA THR A 243 6.28 6.03 12.74
C THR A 243 5.65 4.95 11.87
N GLY A 244 6.38 3.91 11.48
CA GLY A 244 5.84 2.74 10.80
C GLY A 244 5.12 1.79 11.77
N ASN A 245 5.57 1.74 13.03
CA ASN A 245 4.91 1.02 14.12
C ASN A 245 3.74 1.82 14.73
N VAL A 246 3.86 3.15 14.78
CA VAL A 246 2.74 4.03 15.08
C VAL A 246 1.94 4.17 13.79
N SER A 247 1.05 3.22 13.54
CA SER A 247 0.01 3.23 12.49
C SER A 247 -0.41 4.64 12.05
N ILE A 248 0.30 5.22 11.09
CA ILE A 248 -0.19 6.34 10.31
C ILE A 248 -0.85 5.69 9.09
N TRP A 249 -2.17 5.54 9.24
CA TRP A 249 -3.14 4.85 8.39
C TRP A 249 -3.04 3.32 8.42
#